data_AF-A0A2N5CEB7-F1
#
_entry.id   AF-A0A2N5CEB7-F1
#
_cell.length_a   1.000
_cell.length_b   1.000
_cell.length_c   1.000
_cell.angle_alpha   90.00
_cell.angle_beta   90.00
_cell.angle_gamma   90.00
#
_symmetry.space_group_name_H-M   'P 1'
#
loop_
_entity.id
_entity.type
_entity.pdbx_description
1 polymer ?
#
loop_
_entity_poly.entity_id
_entity_poly.type
_entity_poly.pdbx_seq_one_letter_code
_entity_poly.pdbx_strand_id
1 'polypeptide(L)'
;MEHAVIGFLEADSSSPATYLTEARQSLPTAGNFSTSDADDADDSCVGIGTALHVSPARLAAKALHGKGATARAPRGNDLRQARVLMQALCEMRLALSKREDALSPAALDSRHTATMALWQNRTRSLYTQPDVERGIEARLDAGFRHARSGSPREAAGEFKRAYLLLCCVLTLARDNARDRARRGAVA
;
A
#
# COMPACT_ATOMS: atom_id res chain seq x y z
N MET A 1 -21.44 55.17 20.83
CA MET A 1 -20.73 54.69 22.03
C MET A 1 -20.02 53.39 21.65
N GLU A 2 -18.70 53.42 21.40
CA GLU A 2 -17.59 53.40 22.38
C GLU A 2 -17.13 51.95 22.60
N HIS A 3 -15.97 51.47 22.11
CA HIS A 3 -14.56 51.92 22.15
C HIS A 3 -13.80 51.66 23.46
N ALA A 4 -13.21 50.46 23.56
CA ALA A 4 -11.93 50.12 24.19
C ALA A 4 -11.50 48.76 23.60
N VAL A 5 -10.33 48.49 22.97
CA VAL A 5 -9.03 49.18 22.80
C VAL A 5 -8.13 49.17 24.05
N ILE A 6 -6.81 49.03 23.81
CA ILE A 6 -5.69 48.63 24.70
C ILE A 6 -5.56 47.08 24.74
N GLY A 7 -4.42 46.44 24.45
CA GLY A 7 -3.01 46.89 24.29
C GLY A 7 -2.14 46.33 25.44
N PHE A 8 -0.83 46.05 25.32
CA PHE A 8 0.14 46.05 24.20
C PHE A 8 1.33 45.12 24.61
N LEU A 9 2.52 45.21 23.97
CA LEU A 9 3.74 44.35 24.12
C LEU A 9 3.74 43.13 23.18
N GLU A 10 4.50 43.04 22.08
CA GLU A 10 5.71 43.73 21.58
C GLU A 10 7.02 43.42 22.33
N ALA A 11 7.96 42.75 21.64
CA ALA A 11 9.42 43.02 21.62
C ALA A 11 10.15 42.04 20.67
N ASP A 12 11.07 42.56 19.85
CA ASP A 12 11.88 41.81 18.87
C ASP A 12 13.07 41.03 19.46
N SER A 13 13.59 40.06 18.68
CA SER A 13 15.03 39.70 18.52
C SER A 13 15.14 38.29 17.88
N SER A 14 16.06 37.97 16.96
CA SER A 14 16.90 38.73 16.03
C SER A 14 17.47 37.71 15.01
N SER A 15 17.95 38.14 13.85
CA SER A 15 18.69 37.28 12.89
C SER A 15 20.20 37.54 13.01
N PRO A 16 21.08 36.60 12.59
CA PRO A 16 21.62 36.73 11.24
C PRO A 16 21.92 35.39 10.52
N ALA A 17 22.38 35.51 9.26
CA ALA A 17 23.07 34.45 8.51
C ALA A 17 24.53 34.26 9.06
N THR A 18 25.46 33.49 8.50
CA THR A 18 25.90 33.41 7.08
C THR A 18 26.99 32.31 6.91
N TYR A 19 27.31 31.92 5.66
CA TYR A 19 28.52 31.14 5.25
C TYR A 19 28.57 29.67 5.70
N LEU A 20 29.33 28.71 5.13
CA LEU A 20 30.20 28.52 3.93
C LEU A 20 30.27 26.96 3.71
N THR A 21 30.77 26.27 2.66
CA THR A 21 31.61 26.55 1.46
C THR A 21 31.16 25.64 0.29
N GLU A 22 31.64 25.88 -0.93
CA GLU A 22 31.63 24.87 -2.01
C GLU A 22 32.49 23.62 -1.70
N ALA A 23 32.16 22.49 -2.33
CA ALA A 23 33.06 21.34 -2.47
C ALA A 23 32.87 20.64 -3.82
N ARG A 24 33.42 21.21 -4.90
CA ARG A 24 33.53 20.56 -6.21
C ARG A 24 34.59 19.45 -6.11
N GLN A 25 34.25 18.19 -6.40
CA GLN A 25 35.24 17.14 -6.69
C GLN A 25 34.86 16.34 -7.94
N SER A 26 35.88 16.07 -8.76
CA SER A 26 35.79 15.78 -10.18
C SER A 26 35.51 14.31 -10.51
N LEU A 27 35.09 14.05 -11.76
CA LEU A 27 35.24 12.74 -12.39
C LEU A 27 36.75 12.39 -12.54
N PRO A 28 37.07 11.09 -12.56
CA PRO A 28 38.14 10.55 -13.37
C PRO A 28 37.59 9.79 -14.59
N THR A 29 38.01 10.19 -15.78
CA THR A 29 37.87 9.41 -17.03
C THR A 29 39.02 8.41 -17.14
N ALA A 30 38.74 7.14 -17.46
CA ALA A 30 39.56 6.23 -18.30
C ALA A 30 39.07 4.77 -18.18
N GLY A 31 39.45 3.90 -19.13
CA GLY A 31 39.47 2.45 -18.89
C GLY A 31 38.69 1.55 -19.86
N ASN A 32 38.76 1.76 -21.18
CA ASN A 32 38.42 0.67 -22.11
C ASN A 32 39.51 -0.41 -22.03
N PHE A 33 39.13 -1.66 -21.78
CA PHE A 33 40.02 -2.82 -21.98
C PHE A 33 39.24 -3.98 -22.58
N SER A 34 39.60 -4.37 -23.79
CA SER A 34 39.05 -5.54 -24.47
C SER A 34 40.05 -6.68 -24.38
N THR A 35 39.60 -7.83 -23.91
CA THR A 35 40.25 -9.13 -24.13
C THR A 35 39.21 -10.09 -24.71
N SER A 36 39.62 -10.84 -25.71
CA SER A 36 38.79 -11.75 -26.50
C SER A 36 38.92 -13.20 -26.03
N ASP A 37 38.16 -14.07 -26.70
CA ASP A 37 38.39 -15.51 -26.87
C ASP A 37 38.22 -16.44 -25.65
N ALA A 38 37.05 -17.12 -25.63
CA ALA A 38 36.90 -18.51 -25.19
C ALA A 38 35.67 -19.13 -25.88
N ASP A 39 35.74 -20.43 -26.15
CA ASP A 39 34.97 -21.13 -27.20
C ASP A 39 33.49 -21.46 -26.92
N ASP A 40 32.83 -21.74 -28.05
CA ASP A 40 31.63 -22.55 -28.33
C ASP A 40 31.06 -23.44 -27.20
N ALA A 41 29.74 -23.30 -26.95
CA ALA A 41 28.88 -24.35 -26.43
C ALA A 41 27.39 -24.02 -26.68
N ASP A 42 26.76 -24.68 -27.66
CA ASP A 42 25.28 -24.70 -27.79
C ASP A 42 24.69 -25.82 -26.91
N ASP A 43 23.95 -25.47 -25.86
CA ASP A 43 22.95 -26.34 -25.25
C ASP A 43 21.76 -25.52 -24.70
N SER A 44 20.56 -26.10 -24.79
CA SER A 44 19.30 -25.38 -24.67
C SER A 44 18.53 -25.76 -23.42
N CYS A 45 18.66 -24.95 -22.36
CA CYS A 45 17.70 -24.98 -21.26
C CYS A 45 17.50 -23.60 -20.61
N VAL A 46 16.50 -22.85 -21.08
CA VAL A 46 16.15 -21.52 -20.55
C VAL A 46 15.43 -21.64 -19.19
N GLY A 47 16.19 -21.94 -18.14
CA GLY A 47 15.74 -22.06 -16.75
C GLY A 47 15.37 -20.73 -16.08
N ILE A 48 14.85 -19.75 -16.83
CA ILE A 48 14.44 -18.45 -16.27
C ILE A 48 13.16 -18.65 -15.47
N GLY A 49 13.30 -18.58 -14.14
CA GLY A 49 12.20 -18.66 -13.19
C GLY A 49 11.17 -17.56 -13.45
N THR A 50 10.09 -17.91 -14.15
CA THR A 50 9.03 -16.96 -14.51
C THR A 50 8.27 -16.52 -13.26
N ALA A 51 8.65 -15.34 -12.75
CA ALA A 51 7.86 -14.64 -11.74
C ALA A 51 6.44 -14.45 -12.29
N LEU A 52 5.49 -15.22 -11.73
CA LEU A 52 4.12 -15.30 -12.23
C LEU A 52 3.40 -13.96 -12.07
N HIS A 53 3.51 -13.11 -13.09
CA HIS A 53 2.81 -11.83 -13.18
C HIS A 53 1.31 -12.07 -13.40
N VAL A 54 0.60 -12.36 -12.29
CA VAL A 54 -0.84 -12.64 -12.28
C VAL A 54 -1.60 -11.37 -12.64
N SER A 55 -1.85 -11.19 -13.94
CA SER A 55 -2.59 -10.05 -14.48
C SER A 55 -3.89 -9.80 -13.70
N PRO A 56 -4.18 -8.55 -13.29
CA PRO A 56 -5.29 -8.23 -12.38
C PRO A 56 -6.65 -8.64 -12.94
N ALA A 57 -6.82 -8.70 -14.27
CA ALA A 57 -8.03 -9.22 -14.91
C ALA A 57 -8.36 -10.67 -14.51
N ARG A 58 -7.35 -11.54 -14.33
CA ARG A 58 -7.53 -12.93 -13.86
C ARG A 58 -7.87 -13.02 -12.36
N LEU A 59 -7.59 -11.99 -11.58
CA LEU A 59 -8.02 -11.91 -10.17
C LEU A 59 -9.48 -11.45 -10.07
N ALA A 60 -9.88 -10.44 -10.86
CA ALA A 60 -11.25 -9.93 -10.89
C ALA A 60 -12.29 -11.02 -11.25
N ALA A 61 -12.00 -11.84 -12.26
CA ALA A 61 -12.88 -12.93 -12.69
C ALA A 61 -13.24 -13.95 -11.59
N LYS A 62 -12.39 -14.09 -10.55
CA LYS A 62 -12.59 -15.05 -9.45
C LYS A 62 -13.39 -14.50 -8.27
N ALA A 63 -13.77 -13.21 -8.28
CA ALA A 63 -14.55 -12.58 -7.21
C ALA A 63 -16.07 -12.83 -7.30
N LEU A 64 -16.58 -13.24 -8.47
CA LEU A 64 -18.02 -13.24 -8.78
C LEU A 64 -18.87 -14.38 -8.14
N HIS A 65 -18.30 -15.21 -7.27
CA HIS A 65 -18.98 -16.40 -6.71
C HIS A 65 -18.92 -16.41 -5.17
N GLY A 66 -19.93 -15.82 -4.52
CA GLY A 66 -19.97 -15.66 -3.06
C GLY A 66 -21.35 -15.39 -2.47
N LYS A 67 -22.40 -16.10 -2.91
CA LYS A 67 -23.78 -15.88 -2.45
C LYS A 67 -24.07 -16.59 -1.12
N GLY A 68 -24.22 -15.81 -0.04
CA GLY A 68 -24.87 -16.18 1.23
C GLY A 68 -24.30 -17.39 1.99
N ALA A 69 -23.41 -17.14 2.96
CA ALA A 69 -22.93 -18.17 3.88
C ALA A 69 -23.09 -17.75 5.35
N THR A 70 -23.58 -18.66 6.18
CA THR A 70 -23.58 -18.54 7.65
C THR A 70 -22.15 -18.54 8.21
N ALA A 71 -21.97 -18.18 9.48
CA ALA A 71 -20.69 -17.78 10.10
C ALA A 71 -19.64 -18.91 10.28
N ARG A 72 -19.20 -19.52 9.17
CA ARG A 72 -18.13 -20.52 9.10
C ARG A 72 -16.80 -19.94 9.56
N ALA A 73 -15.93 -20.79 10.14
CA ALA A 73 -14.56 -20.42 10.46
C ALA A 73 -13.80 -19.96 9.18
N PRO A 74 -12.99 -18.88 9.24
CA PRO A 74 -12.28 -18.36 8.09
C PRO A 74 -11.36 -19.41 7.44
N ARG A 75 -11.49 -19.57 6.13
CA ARG A 75 -10.67 -20.49 5.33
C ARG A 75 -9.45 -19.78 4.76
N GLY A 76 -8.46 -20.56 4.31
CA GLY A 76 -7.25 -20.02 3.67
C GLY A 76 -7.52 -19.10 2.47
N ASN A 77 -8.64 -19.28 1.77
CA ASN A 77 -9.05 -18.41 0.66
C ASN A 77 -9.53 -17.01 1.13
N ASP A 78 -10.25 -16.93 2.26
CA ASP A 78 -10.72 -15.65 2.82
C ASP A 78 -9.52 -14.79 3.28
N LEU A 79 -8.59 -15.44 3.97
CA LEU A 79 -7.32 -14.84 4.39
C LEU A 79 -6.44 -14.47 3.18
N ARG A 80 -6.55 -15.18 2.05
CA ARG A 80 -5.83 -14.85 0.81
C ARG A 80 -6.32 -13.54 0.20
N GLN A 81 -7.62 -13.27 0.17
CA GLN A 81 -8.15 -12.02 -0.38
C GLN A 81 -7.70 -10.80 0.43
N ALA A 82 -7.76 -10.88 1.77
CA ALA A 82 -7.24 -9.82 2.63
C ALA A 82 -5.74 -9.56 2.42
N ARG A 83 -4.93 -10.63 2.23
CA ARG A 83 -3.50 -10.50 1.89
C ARG A 83 -3.26 -9.86 0.51
N VAL A 84 -4.09 -10.18 -0.50
CA VAL A 84 -4.01 -9.55 -1.83
C VAL A 84 -4.35 -8.06 -1.75
N LEU A 85 -5.34 -7.67 -0.95
CA LEU A 85 -5.64 -6.26 -0.69
C LEU A 85 -4.47 -5.55 0.04
N MET A 86 -3.90 -6.16 1.07
CA MET A 86 -2.72 -5.63 1.76
C MET A 86 -1.51 -5.46 0.82
N GLN A 87 -1.29 -6.41 -0.10
CA GLN A 87 -0.25 -6.32 -1.11
C GLN A 87 -0.47 -5.13 -2.06
N ALA A 88 -1.69 -4.96 -2.58
CA ALA A 88 -2.04 -3.82 -3.44
C ALA A 88 -1.83 -2.47 -2.72
N LEU A 89 -2.08 -2.38 -1.41
CA LEU A 89 -1.81 -1.18 -0.61
C LEU A 89 -0.30 -0.92 -0.45
N CYS A 90 0.52 -1.96 -0.28
CA CYS A 90 1.98 -1.82 -0.29
C CYS A 90 2.49 -1.34 -1.66
N GLU A 91 2.01 -1.92 -2.76
CA GLU A 91 2.38 -1.54 -4.13
C GLU A 91 1.96 -0.12 -4.50
N MET A 92 0.74 0.30 -4.08
CA MET A 92 0.29 1.69 -4.21
C MET A 92 1.17 2.65 -3.42
N ARG A 93 1.47 2.32 -2.15
CA ARG A 93 2.33 3.14 -1.30
C ARG A 93 3.77 3.25 -1.84
N LEU A 94 4.33 2.18 -2.38
CA LEU A 94 5.67 2.18 -2.96
C LEU A 94 5.72 2.97 -4.27
N ALA A 95 4.74 2.81 -5.16
CA ALA A 95 4.64 3.61 -6.38
C ALA A 95 4.56 5.12 -6.07
N LEU A 96 3.73 5.52 -5.09
CA LEU A 96 3.62 6.91 -4.63
C LEU A 96 4.83 7.41 -3.82
N SER A 97 5.79 6.53 -3.48
CA SER A 97 7.04 6.92 -2.81
C SER A 97 8.18 7.19 -3.80
N LYS A 98 8.07 6.72 -5.06
CA LYS A 98 9.00 7.04 -6.12
C LYS A 98 8.62 8.38 -6.76
N ARG A 99 9.62 9.22 -7.07
CA ARG A 99 9.41 10.54 -7.69
C ARG A 99 9.45 10.51 -9.22
N GLU A 100 10.10 9.49 -9.80
CA GLU A 100 10.28 9.31 -11.24
C GLU A 100 9.13 8.52 -11.88
N ASP A 101 8.67 7.45 -11.22
CA ASP A 101 7.54 6.61 -11.67
C ASP A 101 6.16 7.24 -11.32
N ALA A 102 5.90 8.45 -11.82
CA ALA A 102 4.61 9.12 -11.61
C ALA A 102 3.46 8.29 -12.25
N LEU A 103 2.56 7.75 -11.41
CA LEU A 103 1.42 6.95 -11.87
C LEU A 103 0.53 7.74 -12.84
N SER A 104 0.39 7.24 -14.07
CA SER A 104 -0.53 7.85 -15.05
C SER A 104 -1.99 7.76 -14.55
N PRO A 105 -2.87 8.72 -14.91
CA PRO A 105 -4.25 8.72 -14.44
C PRO A 105 -5.00 7.41 -14.73
N ALA A 106 -4.85 6.86 -15.94
CA ALA A 106 -5.44 5.58 -16.32
C ALA A 106 -4.92 4.39 -15.47
N ALA A 107 -3.64 4.39 -15.10
CA ALA A 107 -3.09 3.38 -14.19
C ALA A 107 -3.64 3.55 -12.76
N LEU A 108 -3.84 4.78 -12.31
CA LEU A 108 -4.40 5.09 -11.00
C LEU A 108 -5.88 4.67 -10.90
N ASP A 109 -6.71 4.99 -11.90
CA ASP A 109 -8.13 4.60 -11.91
C ASP A 109 -8.34 3.09 -12.12
N SER A 110 -7.46 2.43 -12.88
CA SER A 110 -7.43 0.96 -12.96
C SER A 110 -7.11 0.31 -11.60
N ARG A 111 -6.09 0.81 -10.89
CA ARG A 111 -5.73 0.33 -9.53
C ARG A 111 -6.80 0.66 -8.49
N HIS A 112 -7.45 1.82 -8.57
CA HIS A 112 -8.61 2.20 -7.77
C HIS A 112 -9.75 1.19 -7.96
N THR A 113 -10.14 0.93 -9.21
CA THR A 113 -11.21 -0.02 -9.56
C THR A 113 -10.90 -1.43 -9.04
N ALA A 114 -9.67 -1.93 -9.26
CA ALA A 114 -9.26 -3.25 -8.77
C ALA A 114 -9.23 -3.35 -7.24
N THR A 115 -8.76 -2.30 -6.56
CA THR A 115 -8.67 -2.25 -5.09
C THR A 115 -10.04 -2.16 -4.44
N MET A 116 -10.93 -1.34 -4.97
CA MET A 116 -12.30 -1.23 -4.47
C MET A 116 -13.14 -2.47 -4.80
N ALA A 117 -12.91 -3.15 -5.94
CA ALA A 117 -13.50 -4.45 -6.22
C ALA A 117 -13.03 -5.54 -5.22
N LEU A 118 -11.73 -5.57 -4.89
CA LEU A 118 -11.19 -6.47 -3.85
C LEU A 118 -11.81 -6.19 -2.46
N TRP A 119 -12.06 -4.91 -2.15
CA TRP A 119 -12.69 -4.48 -0.89
C TRP A 119 -14.19 -4.76 -0.84
N GLN A 120 -14.95 -4.50 -1.89
CA GLN A 120 -16.40 -4.72 -1.93
C GLN A 120 -16.75 -6.22 -1.83
N ASN A 121 -15.97 -7.08 -2.48
CA ASN A 121 -16.14 -8.55 -2.45
C ASN A 121 -15.53 -9.21 -1.20
N ARG A 122 -15.16 -8.46 -0.15
CA ARG A 122 -14.50 -8.99 1.06
C ARG A 122 -15.33 -10.04 1.81
N THR A 123 -14.67 -11.05 2.38
CA THR A 123 -15.31 -11.98 3.33
C THR A 123 -15.71 -11.24 4.62
N ARG A 124 -16.94 -10.71 4.67
CA ARG A 124 -17.43 -9.84 5.76
C ARG A 124 -17.35 -10.48 7.16
N SER A 125 -17.39 -11.81 7.28
CA SER A 125 -17.24 -12.51 8.57
C SER A 125 -15.87 -12.36 9.24
N LEU A 126 -14.86 -11.83 8.54
CA LEU A 126 -13.59 -11.37 9.15
C LEU A 126 -13.76 -10.04 9.91
N TYR A 127 -14.65 -9.16 9.44
CA TYR A 127 -14.78 -7.77 9.87
C TYR A 127 -15.81 -7.65 11.00
N THR A 128 -15.46 -8.18 12.17
CA THR A 128 -16.35 -8.23 13.35
C THR A 128 -16.60 -6.88 14.02
N GLN A 129 -15.90 -5.82 13.62
CA GLN A 129 -16.02 -4.46 14.15
C GLN A 129 -16.40 -3.50 13.02
N PRO A 130 -17.65 -2.96 12.98
CA PRO A 130 -18.13 -2.17 11.84
C PRO A 130 -17.41 -0.83 11.69
N ASP A 131 -16.88 -0.25 12.78
CA ASP A 131 -16.09 0.97 12.73
C ASP A 131 -14.70 0.77 12.13
N VAL A 132 -14.10 -0.41 12.32
CA VAL A 132 -12.86 -0.79 11.62
C VAL A 132 -13.14 -1.07 10.15
N GLU A 133 -14.28 -1.68 9.82
CA GLU A 133 -14.70 -1.90 8.43
C GLU A 133 -14.91 -0.56 7.69
N ARG A 134 -15.76 0.33 8.23
CA ARG A 134 -15.96 1.69 7.71
C ARG A 134 -14.65 2.49 7.69
N GLY A 135 -13.82 2.32 8.71
CA GLY A 135 -12.51 2.96 8.83
C GLY A 135 -11.51 2.52 7.77
N ILE A 136 -11.57 1.28 7.29
CA ILE A 136 -10.77 0.84 6.13
C ILE A 136 -11.33 1.47 4.85
N GLU A 137 -12.64 1.35 4.61
CA GLU A 137 -13.32 1.85 3.40
C GLU A 137 -13.00 3.34 3.15
N ALA A 138 -13.24 4.20 4.16
CA ALA A 138 -12.96 5.63 4.08
C ALA A 138 -11.47 5.98 3.88
N ARG A 139 -10.53 5.10 4.29
CA ARG A 139 -9.08 5.29 4.09
C ARG A 139 -8.64 4.85 2.69
N LEU A 140 -9.32 3.87 2.07
CA LEU A 140 -9.13 3.54 0.66
C LEU A 140 -9.57 4.72 -0.22
N ASP A 141 -10.81 5.20 -0.03
CA ASP A 141 -11.36 6.34 -0.78
C ASP A 141 -10.50 7.60 -0.63
N ALA A 142 -10.12 7.94 0.62
CA ALA A 142 -9.21 9.04 0.87
C ALA A 142 -7.87 8.85 0.14
N GLY A 143 -7.26 7.66 0.21
CA GLY A 143 -6.00 7.38 -0.49
C GLY A 143 -6.06 7.63 -2.00
N PHE A 144 -7.11 7.16 -2.68
CA PHE A 144 -7.28 7.40 -4.12
C PHE A 144 -7.73 8.83 -4.44
N ARG A 145 -8.37 9.55 -3.52
CA ARG A 145 -8.65 10.99 -3.65
C ARG A 145 -7.37 11.82 -3.56
N HIS A 146 -6.54 11.61 -2.52
CA HIS A 146 -5.26 12.29 -2.35
C HIS A 146 -4.27 11.96 -3.48
N ALA A 147 -4.32 10.75 -4.05
CA ALA A 147 -3.52 10.40 -5.22
C ALA A 147 -3.95 11.20 -6.47
N ARG A 148 -5.26 11.35 -6.69
CA ARG A 148 -5.81 12.14 -7.81
C ARG A 148 -5.65 13.66 -7.63
N SER A 149 -5.53 14.16 -6.41
CA SER A 149 -5.24 15.58 -6.12
C SER A 149 -3.75 15.96 -6.20
N GLY A 150 -2.86 15.04 -6.58
CA GLY A 150 -1.41 15.31 -6.60
C GLY A 150 -0.75 15.32 -5.22
N SER A 151 -1.37 14.68 -4.21
CA SER A 151 -0.86 14.58 -2.84
C SER A 151 -0.29 13.17 -2.51
N PRO A 152 0.82 12.72 -3.14
CA PRO A 152 1.29 11.33 -2.99
C PRO A 152 1.68 10.96 -1.56
N ARG A 153 2.21 11.92 -0.76
CA ARG A 153 2.56 11.71 0.65
C ARG A 153 1.33 11.46 1.53
N GLU A 154 0.23 12.15 1.26
CA GLU A 154 -1.04 11.97 1.98
C GLU A 154 -1.67 10.62 1.62
N ALA A 155 -1.75 10.32 0.31
CA ALA A 155 -2.25 9.04 -0.21
C ALA A 155 -1.46 7.84 0.33
N ALA A 156 -0.13 7.90 0.31
CA ALA A 156 0.75 6.89 0.92
C ALA A 156 0.53 6.75 2.44
N GLY A 157 0.15 7.83 3.12
CA GLY A 157 -0.29 7.83 4.51
C GLY A 157 -1.61 7.09 4.73
N GLU A 158 -2.63 7.35 3.90
CA GLU A 158 -3.93 6.68 4.01
C GLU A 158 -3.84 5.19 3.67
N PHE A 159 -3.11 4.81 2.62
CA PHE A 159 -2.88 3.40 2.31
C PHE A 159 -2.10 2.67 3.43
N LYS A 160 -1.16 3.34 4.11
CA LYS A 160 -0.51 2.79 5.32
C LYS A 160 -1.52 2.60 6.47
N ARG A 161 -2.45 3.53 6.69
CA ARG A 161 -3.49 3.40 7.74
C ARG A 161 -4.45 2.25 7.43
N ALA A 162 -4.94 2.14 6.18
CA ALA A 162 -5.78 1.02 5.74
C ALA A 162 -5.07 -0.34 5.91
N TYR A 163 -3.79 -0.44 5.54
CA TYR A 163 -2.96 -1.64 5.73
C TYR A 163 -2.87 -2.05 7.21
N LEU A 164 -2.65 -1.10 8.12
CA LEU A 164 -2.54 -1.39 9.56
C LEU A 164 -3.88 -1.86 10.16
N LEU A 165 -5.01 -1.27 9.73
CA LEU A 165 -6.33 -1.76 10.13
C LEU A 165 -6.60 -3.20 9.63
N LEU A 166 -6.17 -3.53 8.41
CA LEU A 166 -6.25 -4.91 7.89
C LEU A 166 -5.37 -5.89 8.71
N CYS A 167 -4.18 -5.49 9.18
CA CYS A 167 -3.39 -6.28 10.11
C CYS A 167 -4.14 -6.57 11.43
N CYS A 168 -4.84 -5.57 11.99
CA CYS A 168 -5.66 -5.75 13.19
C CYS A 168 -6.81 -6.73 12.95
N VAL A 169 -7.56 -6.59 11.85
CA VAL A 169 -8.63 -7.51 11.45
C VAL A 169 -8.12 -8.95 11.32
N LEU A 170 -7.00 -9.16 10.63
CA LEU A 170 -6.44 -10.50 10.43
C LEU A 170 -5.91 -11.15 11.71
N THR A 171 -5.43 -10.36 12.67
CA THR A 171 -5.03 -10.88 13.99
C THR A 171 -6.24 -11.22 14.83
N LEU A 172 -7.22 -10.31 14.94
CA LEU A 172 -8.49 -10.56 15.63
C LEU A 172 -9.23 -11.80 15.06
N ALA A 173 -9.23 -11.99 13.74
CA ALA A 173 -9.82 -13.17 13.11
C ALA A 173 -9.06 -14.47 13.44
N ARG A 174 -7.72 -14.43 13.54
CA ARG A 174 -6.88 -15.57 13.94
C ARG A 174 -7.15 -15.97 15.39
N ASP A 175 -7.26 -15.01 16.28
CA ASP A 175 -7.41 -15.27 17.72
C ASP A 175 -8.84 -15.70 18.07
N ASN A 176 -9.86 -15.11 17.42
CA ASN A 176 -11.22 -15.65 17.43
C ASN A 176 -11.30 -17.11 16.93
N ALA A 177 -10.51 -17.49 15.90
CA ALA A 177 -10.47 -18.87 15.41
C ALA A 177 -9.81 -19.83 16.43
N ARG A 178 -8.72 -19.39 17.09
CA ARG A 178 -8.05 -20.14 18.17
C ARG A 178 -8.98 -20.38 19.36
N ASP A 179 -9.72 -19.36 19.80
CA ASP A 179 -10.62 -19.50 20.94
C ASP A 179 -11.87 -20.34 20.61
N ARG A 180 -12.36 -20.29 19.37
CA ARG A 180 -13.41 -21.24 18.92
C ARG A 180 -12.90 -22.68 18.92
N ALA A 181 -11.67 -22.93 18.46
CA ALA A 181 -11.07 -24.26 18.48
C ALA A 181 -10.86 -24.76 19.92
N ARG A 182 -10.42 -23.91 20.85
CA ARG A 182 -10.31 -24.24 22.27
C ARG A 182 -11.67 -24.62 22.89
N ARG A 183 -12.70 -23.80 22.69
CA ARG A 183 -14.05 -24.07 23.22
C ARG A 183 -14.67 -25.34 22.63
N GLY A 184 -14.45 -25.60 21.34
CA GLY A 184 -14.89 -26.81 20.65
C GLY A 184 -14.04 -28.06 20.88
N ALA A 185 -13.02 -27.99 21.75
CA ALA A 185 -12.21 -29.14 22.19
C ALA A 185 -12.39 -29.44 23.70
N VAL A 186 -13.35 -28.77 24.34
CA VAL A 186 -13.74 -28.90 25.75
C VAL A 186 -15.22 -29.34 25.87
N ALA A 187 -15.84 -29.69 24.75
CA ALA A 187 -17.20 -30.19 24.59
C ALA A 187 -17.18 -31.48 23.76
#